data_AF-A0A8T5H1C1-F1
#
_entry.id   AF-A0A8T5H1C1-F1
#
_cell.length_a   1.000
_cell.length_b   1.000
_cell.length_c   1.000
_cell.angle_alpha   90.00
_cell.angle_beta   90.00
_cell.angle_gamma   90.00
#
_symmetry.space_group_name_H-M   'P 1'
#
loop_
_entity.id
_entity.type
_entity.pdbx_description
1 polymer ?
#
loop_
_entity_poly.entity_id
_entity_poly.type
_entity_poly.pdbx_seq_one_letter_code
_entity_poly.pdbx_strand_id
1 'polypeptide(L)'
;MIYTYSRFKEASIVYFVEKIQAQGERQRKIPLLKRFWDEFPLDSYVRVELIENSSVYFVDFVLKQGSLQRKIPVPQKFWKEFSVGAMVKVSLVKRGDER
;
A
#
# COMPACT_ATOMS: atom_id res chain seq x y z
N MET A 1 2.09 0.00 22.29
CA MET A 1 2.63 -0.46 20.99
C MET A 1 3.15 0.78 20.26
N ILE A 2 4.47 0.94 20.18
CA ILE A 2 5.11 2.07 19.50
C ILE A 2 5.23 1.68 18.04
N TYR A 3 4.50 2.37 17.14
CA TYR A 3 4.65 2.17 15.70
C TYR A 3 5.78 3.07 15.22
N THR A 4 6.96 2.49 15.00
CA THR A 4 8.12 3.21 14.46
C THR A 4 7.91 3.47 12.97
N TYR A 5 7.80 4.74 12.59
CA TYR A 5 7.62 5.21 11.21
C TYR A 5 8.96 5.68 10.64
N SER A 6 9.29 5.25 9.43
CA SER A 6 10.48 5.72 8.71
C SER A 6 10.07 6.31 7.37
N ARG A 7 10.06 7.65 7.29
CA ARG A 7 9.98 8.39 6.03
C ARG A 7 11.34 8.34 5.36
N PHE A 8 11.39 7.84 4.14
CA PHE A 8 12.59 7.94 3.33
C PHE A 8 12.22 8.69 2.06
N LYS A 9 12.98 9.74 1.79
CA LYS A 9 12.82 10.60 0.62
C LYS A 9 13.98 10.29 -0.31
N GLU A 10 13.98 9.11 -0.92
CA GLU A 10 14.85 8.85 -2.07
C GLU A 10 14.34 9.68 -3.25
N ALA A 11 15.27 10.26 -4.00
CA ALA A 11 15.01 11.31 -4.99
C ALA A 11 13.75 11.01 -5.84
N SER A 12 12.69 11.79 -5.59
CA SER A 12 11.45 11.89 -6.36
C SER A 12 10.38 10.78 -6.25
N ILE A 13 10.47 9.84 -5.31
CA ILE A 13 9.39 8.86 -5.07
C ILE A 13 8.96 8.87 -3.60
N VAL A 14 7.73 9.31 -3.35
CA VAL A 14 7.08 9.20 -2.03
C VAL A 14 6.69 7.75 -1.80
N TYR A 15 7.10 7.20 -0.66
CA TYR A 15 6.65 5.89 -0.22
C TYR A 15 6.36 5.83 1.28
N PHE A 16 5.48 4.90 1.64
CA PHE A 16 5.09 4.60 3.01
C PHE A 16 5.41 3.15 3.32
N VAL A 17 5.90 2.90 4.53
CA VAL A 17 6.15 1.53 5.01
C VAL A 17 5.10 1.20 6.05
N GLU A 18 4.37 0.11 5.84
CA GLU A 18 3.31 -0.33 6.71
C GLU A 18 3.41 -1.82 7.03
N LYS A 19 2.92 -2.19 8.22
CA LYS A 19 2.82 -3.59 8.63
C LYS A 19 1.41 -4.09 8.41
N ILE A 20 1.26 -5.27 7.82
CA ILE A 20 -0.04 -5.92 7.70
C ILE A 20 -0.51 -6.37 9.09
N GLN A 21 -1.62 -5.81 9.54
CA GLN A 21 -2.16 -6.04 10.89
C GLN A 21 -3.25 -7.10 10.94
N ALA A 22 -4.04 -7.25 9.87
CA ALA A 22 -5.20 -8.12 9.88
C ALA A 22 -5.42 -8.82 8.54
N GLN A 23 -5.58 -10.14 8.63
CA GLN A 23 -5.94 -11.02 7.53
C GLN A 23 -6.82 -12.15 8.09
N GLY A 24 -8.02 -12.28 7.55
CA GLY A 24 -8.98 -13.33 7.87
C GLY A 24 -10.06 -13.41 6.81
N GLU A 25 -11.06 -14.26 7.02
CA GLU A 25 -12.18 -14.41 6.07
C GLU A 25 -12.96 -13.11 5.86
N ARG A 26 -13.09 -12.30 6.93
CA ARG A 26 -13.89 -11.06 6.93
C ARG A 26 -13.08 -9.78 6.92
N GLN A 27 -11.78 -9.84 7.22
CA GLN A 27 -10.96 -8.64 7.40
C GLN A 27 -9.60 -8.79 6.73
N ARG A 28 -9.35 -7.92 5.75
CA ARG A 28 -8.16 -7.91 4.92
C ARG A 28 -7.82 -6.45 4.69
N LYS A 29 -6.83 -5.93 5.43
CA LYS A 29 -6.55 -4.49 5.44
C LYS A 29 -5.07 -4.19 5.61
N ILE A 30 -4.57 -3.31 4.74
CA ILE A 30 -3.31 -2.58 4.96
C ILE A 30 -3.68 -1.31 5.72
N PRO A 31 -3.17 -1.07 6.93
CA PRO A 31 -3.57 0.07 7.77
C PRO A 31 -2.94 1.38 7.30
N LEU A 32 -3.29 1.83 6.09
CA LEU A 32 -2.78 3.06 5.50
C LEU A 32 -3.19 4.27 6.35
N LEU A 33 -2.20 5.09 6.73
CA LEU A 33 -2.40 6.29 7.55
C LEU A 33 -3.26 7.34 6.83
N LYS A 34 -3.89 8.26 7.57
CA LYS A 34 -4.65 9.36 6.95
C LYS A 34 -3.82 10.17 5.95
N ARG A 35 -2.56 10.48 6.32
CA ARG A 35 -1.60 11.22 5.48
C ARG A 35 -1.23 10.49 4.18
N PHE A 36 -1.32 9.16 4.16
CA PHE A 36 -1.13 8.39 2.93
C PHE A 36 -2.14 8.87 1.87
N TRP A 37 -3.40 9.03 2.24
CA TRP A 37 -4.43 9.47 1.31
C TRP A 37 -4.25 10.94 0.88
N ASP A 38 -3.60 11.78 1.67
CA ASP A 38 -3.32 13.15 1.24
C ASP A 38 -2.25 13.18 0.13
N GLU A 39 -1.24 12.30 0.21
CA GLU A 39 -0.17 12.22 -0.79
C GLU A 39 -0.52 11.35 -2.01
N PHE A 40 -1.55 10.50 -1.91
CA PHE A 40 -1.97 9.55 -2.94
C PHE A 40 -3.37 9.90 -3.47
N PRO A 41 -3.46 10.69 -4.57
CA PRO A 41 -4.75 11.15 -5.10
C PRO A 41 -5.56 10.00 -5.70
N LEU A 42 -6.86 10.24 -5.92
CA LEU A 42 -7.71 9.30 -6.65
C LEU A 42 -7.13 9.01 -8.04
N ASP A 43 -7.37 7.80 -8.54
CA ASP A 43 -6.92 7.33 -9.86
C ASP A 43 -5.38 7.30 -10.04
N SER A 44 -4.62 7.50 -8.95
CA SER A 44 -3.18 7.30 -8.95
C SER A 44 -2.82 5.83 -8.83
N TYR A 45 -1.80 5.39 -9.57
CA TYR A 45 -1.26 4.05 -9.46
C TYR A 45 -0.33 3.94 -8.25
N VAL A 46 -0.48 2.85 -7.53
CA VAL A 46 0.22 2.54 -6.29
C VAL A 46 0.82 1.17 -6.40
N ARG A 47 2.12 1.08 -6.09
CA ARG A 47 2.83 -0.17 -5.96
C ARG A 47 2.93 -0.54 -4.49
N VAL A 48 2.46 -1.73 -4.14
CA VAL A 48 2.63 -2.37 -2.84
C VAL A 48 3.66 -3.48 -3.00
N GLU A 49 4.85 -3.30 -2.45
CA GLU A 49 5.97 -4.26 -2.53
C GLU A 49 6.29 -4.85 -1.16
N LEU A 50 6.66 -6.13 -1.11
CA LEU A 50 7.19 -6.76 0.10
C LEU A 50 8.60 -6.25 0.34
N ILE A 51 8.87 -5.75 1.55
CA ILE A 51 10.20 -5.25 1.90
C ILE A 51 11.25 -6.37 1.90
N GLU A 52 10.87 -7.55 2.37
CA GLU A 52 11.76 -8.72 2.41
C GLU A 52 12.07 -9.29 1.01
N ASN A 53 11.18 -9.05 0.05
CA ASN A 53 11.34 -9.49 -1.34
C ASN A 53 10.68 -8.51 -2.31
N SER A 54 11.46 -7.54 -2.81
CA SER A 54 11.00 -6.50 -3.74
C SER A 54 10.53 -7.03 -5.09
N SER A 55 10.83 -8.30 -5.42
CA SER A 55 10.30 -8.97 -6.62
C SER A 55 8.81 -9.31 -6.49
N VAL A 56 8.30 -9.38 -5.26
CA VAL A 56 6.87 -9.61 -4.99
C VAL A 56 6.21 -8.26 -4.76
N TYR A 57 5.46 -7.81 -5.76
CA TYR A 57 4.74 -6.54 -5.70
C TYR A 57 3.38 -6.62 -6.40
N PHE A 58 2.51 -5.69 -6.04
CA PHE A 58 1.22 -5.48 -6.67
C PHE A 58 1.09 -4.02 -7.07
N VAL A 59 0.63 -3.76 -8.29
CA VAL A 59 0.29 -2.41 -8.74
C VAL A 59 -1.22 -2.33 -8.91
N ASP A 60 -1.82 -1.32 -8.28
CA ASP A 60 -3.24 -1.04 -8.41
C ASP A 60 -3.51 0.45 -8.20
N PHE A 61 -4.72 0.91 -8.49
CA PHE A 61 -5.07 2.32 -8.43
C PHE A 61 -5.87 2.69 -7.17
N VAL A 62 -5.71 3.93 -6.71
CA VAL A 62 -6.50 4.46 -5.58
C VAL A 62 -7.92 4.70 -6.03
N LEU A 63 -8.84 3.93 -5.45
CA LEU A 63 -10.27 4.06 -5.67
C LEU A 63 -10.95 4.83 -4.55
N LYS A 64 -12.08 5.46 -4.89
CA LYS A 64 -13.02 5.97 -3.91
C LYS A 64 -13.88 4.81 -3.36
N GLN A 65 -14.08 4.79 -2.04
CA GLN A 65 -15.00 3.91 -1.33
C GLN A 65 -16.09 4.77 -0.67
N GLY A 66 -17.28 4.79 -1.27
CA GLY A 66 -18.38 5.65 -0.82
C GLY A 66 -18.10 7.14 -1.05
N SER A 67 -18.65 8.01 -0.22
CA SER A 67 -18.51 9.48 -0.36
C SER A 67 -17.18 10.02 0.18
N LEU A 68 -16.58 9.36 1.18
CA LEU A 68 -15.51 9.93 2.02
C LEU A 68 -14.25 9.06 2.17
N GLN A 69 -14.30 7.77 1.83
CA GLN A 69 -13.18 6.87 2.05
C GLN A 69 -12.46 6.56 0.73
N ARG A 70 -11.18 6.21 0.83
CA ARG A 70 -10.36 5.73 -0.30
C ARG A 70 -9.88 4.33 0.02
N LYS A 71 -9.66 3.52 -1.01
CA LYS A 71 -9.14 2.16 -0.89
C LYS A 71 -8.21 1.82 -2.06
N ILE A 72 -7.31 0.88 -1.82
CA ILE A 72 -6.54 0.21 -2.87
C ILE A 72 -7.18 -1.17 -3.04
N PRO A 73 -7.71 -1.53 -4.22
CA PRO A 73 -8.47 -2.76 -4.43
C PRO A 73 -7.55 -3.98 -4.55
N VAL A 74 -6.89 -4.36 -3.46
CA VAL A 74 -5.99 -5.52 -3.47
C VAL A 74 -6.75 -6.84 -3.73
N PRO A 75 -6.35 -7.65 -4.73
CA PRO A 75 -7.04 -8.88 -5.10
C PRO A 75 -6.88 -9.95 -4.01
N GLN A 76 -7.73 -10.98 -4.00
CA GLN A 76 -7.65 -12.04 -2.99
C GLN A 76 -6.27 -12.72 -2.92
N LYS A 77 -5.60 -12.91 -4.07
CA LYS A 77 -4.26 -13.50 -4.17
C LYS A 77 -3.18 -12.67 -3.47
N PHE A 78 -3.36 -11.35 -3.35
CA PHE A 78 -2.45 -10.47 -2.60
C PHE A 78 -2.22 -11.01 -1.20
N TRP A 79 -3.29 -11.36 -0.51
CA TRP A 79 -3.23 -11.81 0.88
C TRP A 79 -2.52 -13.16 1.05
N LYS A 80 -2.39 -13.97 -0.01
CA LYS A 80 -1.59 -15.21 0.07
C LYS A 80 -0.10 -14.91 0.18
N GLU A 81 0.38 -13.91 -0.56
CA GLU A 81 1.78 -13.50 -0.59
C GLU A 81 2.13 -12.55 0.56
N PHE A 82 1.16 -11.74 0.99
CA PHE A 82 1.31 -10.66 1.95
C PHE A 82 0.60 -11.00 3.28
N SER A 83 1.24 -11.84 4.08
CA SER A 83 0.69 -12.36 5.34
C SER A 83 0.68 -11.34 6.49
N VAL A 84 -0.11 -11.61 7.54
CA VAL A 84 -0.06 -10.81 8.78
C VAL A 84 1.36 -10.76 9.31
N GLY A 85 1.82 -9.55 9.61
CA GLY A 85 3.18 -9.32 10.07
C GLY A 85 4.14 -8.86 8.98
N ALA A 86 3.82 -9.08 7.71
CA ALA A 86 4.64 -8.65 6.59
C ALA A 86 4.77 -7.12 6.56
N MET A 87 5.98 -6.68 6.25
CA MET A 87 6.33 -5.28 6.05
C MET A 87 6.19 -4.96 4.56
N VAL A 88 5.29 -4.03 4.24
CA VAL A 88 5.03 -3.59 2.87
C VAL A 88 5.48 -2.17 2.68
N LYS A 89 6.04 -1.89 1.51
CA LYS A 89 6.31 -0.54 1.03
C LYS A 89 5.29 -0.18 -0.03
N VAL A 90 4.68 0.98 0.14
CA VAL A 90 3.59 1.48 -0.70
C VAL A 90 4.06 2.77 -1.34
N SER A 91 4.24 2.78 -2.65
CA SER A 91 4.82 3.91 -3.40
C SER A 91 3.92 4.32 -4.56
N LEU A 92 3.99 5.61 -4.93
CA LEU A 92 3.33 6.09 -6.14
C LEU A 92 4.09 5.57 -7.38
N VAL A 93 3.36 5.05 -8.34
CA VAL A 93 3.89 4.72 -9.66
C VAL A 93 3.74 5.96 -10.54
N LYS A 94 4.85 6.39 -11.15
CA LYS A 94 4.80 7.47 -12.13
C LYS A 94 4.14 6.95 -13.40
N ARG A 95 3.29 7.78 -14.02
CA ARG A 95 2.61 7.48 -15.29
C ARG A 95 3.66 7.11 -16.35
N GLY A 96 3.74 5.85 -16.73
CA GLY A 96 4.77 5.30 -17.62
C GLY A 96 5.52 4.06 -17.09
N ASP A 97 5.56 3.86 -15.76
CA ASP A 97 6.16 2.70 -15.09
C ASP A 97 5.12 1.60 -14.78
N GLU A 98 3.97 1.62 -15.46
CA GLU A 98 2.82 0.74 -15.22
C GLU A 98 2.95 -0.66 -15.87
N ARG A 99 4.09 -0.96 -16.51
CA ARG A 99 4.31 -2.18 -17.32
C ARG A 99 4.91 -3.35 -16.54
#